data_AF-A0A5K0YKY2-F1
#
_entry.id   AF-A0A5K0YKY2-F1
#
_cell.length_a   1.000
_cell.length_b   1.000
_cell.length_c   1.000
_cell.angle_alpha   90.00
_cell.angle_beta   90.00
_cell.angle_gamma   90.00
#
_symmetry.space_group_name_H-M   'P 1'
#
loop_
_entity.id
_entity.type
_entity.pdbx_description
1 polymer ?
#
loop_
_entity_poly.entity_id
_entity_poly.type
_entity_poly.pdbx_seq_one_letter_code
_entity_poly.pdbx_strand_id
1 'polypeptide(L)'
;FSQVADLLSVWWLEIRAAIKATELSPHTWYAAYFILKHKEYSSGFNLYPVELAVSKGDGTYVSKREAFIHPDKRRKNTPQPSYAHTPPPYGHIYGWLPDWPRGRRHLMTSSEQPPPSNLRPREGGDDGWMEVEIGEFYTNGGEDGGGEVEFSLLEVNGVVKKGL
;
A
#
# COMPACT_ATOMS: atom_id res chain seq x y z
N PHE A 1 -15.90 -0.55 14.43
CA PHE A 1 -14.84 -1.53 14.75
C PHE A 1 -14.62 -1.53 16.27
N SER A 2 -14.70 -2.69 16.93
CA SER A 2 -14.54 -2.79 18.40
C SER A 2 -13.08 -2.73 18.84
N GLN A 3 -12.14 -3.05 17.94
CA GLN A 3 -10.70 -2.95 18.13
C GLN A 3 -10.04 -2.50 16.83
N VAL A 4 -9.03 -1.64 16.91
CA VAL A 4 -8.22 -1.14 15.78
C VAL A 4 -6.77 -1.11 16.24
N ALA A 5 -5.84 -1.56 15.40
CA ALA A 5 -4.40 -1.46 15.67
C ALA A 5 -3.91 -0.03 15.38
N ASP A 6 -3.00 0.49 16.22
CA ASP A 6 -2.37 1.81 16.01
C ASP A 6 -0.87 1.60 15.79
N LEU A 7 -0.36 2.10 14.67
CA LEU A 7 1.05 1.94 14.32
C LEU A 7 1.92 3.00 15.02
N LEU A 8 2.69 2.63 16.05
CA LEU A 8 3.48 3.60 16.83
C LEU A 8 4.73 4.11 16.12
N SER A 9 5.60 3.21 15.68
CA SER A 9 6.84 3.52 14.94
C SER A 9 7.45 2.22 14.44
N VAL A 10 7.31 1.93 13.15
CA VAL A 10 7.86 0.71 12.54
C VAL A 10 8.77 1.04 11.37
N TRP A 11 9.74 0.16 11.11
CA TRP A 11 10.64 0.27 9.96
C TRP A 11 10.10 -0.42 8.70
N TRP A 12 9.18 -1.38 8.89
CA TRP A 12 8.46 -2.09 7.83
C TRP A 12 7.02 -2.33 8.27
N LEU A 13 6.08 -2.31 7.32
CA LEU A 13 4.68 -2.65 7.52
C LEU A 13 4.29 -3.78 6.57
N GLU A 14 3.68 -4.82 7.14
CA GLU A 14 3.05 -5.90 6.41
C GLU A 14 1.67 -6.16 7.01
N ILE A 15 0.64 -6.16 6.17
CA ILE A 15 -0.72 -6.56 6.53
C ILE A 15 -1.09 -7.75 5.65
N ARG A 16 -1.59 -8.81 6.27
CA ARG A 16 -2.13 -9.98 5.57
C ARG A 16 -3.55 -10.25 6.04
N ALA A 17 -4.39 -10.66 5.10
CA ALA A 17 -5.73 -11.14 5.37
C ALA A 17 -5.99 -12.37 4.49
N ALA A 18 -6.84 -13.27 4.96
CA ALA A 18 -7.26 -14.44 4.20
C ALA A 18 -8.76 -14.66 4.39
N ILE A 19 -9.44 -15.11 3.34
CA ILE A 19 -10.84 -15.52 3.37
C ILE A 19 -11.00 -16.85 2.64
N LYS A 20 -11.88 -17.71 3.15
CA LYS A 20 -12.23 -18.94 2.45
C LYS A 20 -13.12 -18.59 1.26
N ALA A 21 -12.77 -19.06 0.07
CA ALA A 21 -13.60 -18.82 -1.12
C ALA A 21 -15.01 -19.41 -0.96
N THR A 22 -15.19 -20.43 -0.11
CA THR A 22 -16.50 -21.03 0.23
C THR A 22 -17.42 -20.12 1.04
N GLU A 23 -16.89 -19.11 1.73
CA GLU A 23 -17.70 -18.13 2.46
C GLU A 23 -18.26 -17.04 1.54
N LEU A 24 -17.80 -17.02 0.29
CA LEU A 24 -18.24 -16.10 -0.74
C LEU A 24 -19.24 -16.80 -1.67
N SER A 25 -20.12 -16.02 -2.29
CA SER A 25 -20.98 -16.54 -3.35
C SER A 25 -20.12 -17.01 -4.52
N PRO A 26 -20.32 -18.25 -5.03
CA PRO A 26 -19.52 -18.80 -6.10
C PRO A 26 -19.81 -18.12 -7.44
N HIS A 27 -18.94 -18.32 -8.42
CA HIS A 27 -19.05 -17.78 -9.78
C HIS A 27 -19.22 -16.26 -9.83
N THR A 28 -18.58 -15.57 -8.89
CA THR A 28 -18.74 -14.12 -8.70
C THR A 28 -17.39 -13.43 -8.69
N TRP A 29 -17.32 -12.28 -9.37
CA TRP A 29 -16.19 -11.34 -9.29
C TRP A 29 -16.31 -10.50 -8.02
N TYR A 30 -15.23 -10.47 -7.25
CA TYR A 30 -15.10 -9.63 -6.06
C TYR A 30 -13.95 -8.65 -6.26
N ALA A 31 -14.15 -7.42 -5.77
CA ALA A 31 -13.09 -6.46 -5.56
C ALA A 31 -12.78 -6.40 -4.06
N ALA A 32 -11.49 -6.45 -3.70
CA ALA A 32 -11.03 -6.42 -2.33
C ALA A 32 -10.40 -5.06 -1.99
N TYR A 33 -10.67 -4.57 -0.78
CA TYR A 33 -10.20 -3.28 -0.29
C TYR A 33 -9.70 -3.41 1.16
N PHE A 34 -8.59 -2.74 1.47
CA PHE A 34 -8.26 -2.41 2.86
C PHE A 34 -8.92 -1.09 3.25
N ILE A 35 -9.50 -1.06 4.44
CA ILE A 35 -10.06 0.16 5.03
C ILE A 35 -9.08 0.63 6.12
N LEU A 36 -8.40 1.74 5.85
CA LEU A 36 -7.33 2.29 6.71
C LEU A 36 -7.67 3.70 7.17
N LYS A 37 -7.02 4.21 8.22
CA LYS A 37 -7.24 5.59 8.68
C LYS A 37 -5.97 6.19 9.26
N HIS A 38 -5.59 7.37 8.77
CA HIS A 38 -4.44 8.08 9.30
C HIS A 38 -4.81 8.87 10.55
N LYS A 39 -3.96 8.79 11.57
CA LYS A 39 -3.96 9.71 12.71
C LYS A 39 -3.40 11.06 12.29
N GLU A 40 -3.69 12.09 13.07
CA GLU A 40 -3.16 13.44 12.82
C GLU A 40 -1.62 13.49 12.82
N TYR A 41 -0.98 12.64 13.63
CA TYR A 41 0.48 12.53 13.73
C TYR A 41 1.10 11.54 12.72
N SER A 42 0.33 11.05 11.74
CA SER A 42 0.82 10.05 10.78
C SER A 42 1.98 10.58 9.95
N SER A 43 2.99 9.75 9.68
CA SER A 43 4.13 10.12 8.84
C SER A 43 4.76 8.91 8.15
N GLY A 44 5.40 9.15 6.99
CA GLY A 44 6.24 8.17 6.29
C GLY A 44 5.54 7.35 5.19
N PHE A 45 4.23 7.48 5.02
CA PHE A 45 3.42 6.74 4.04
C PHE A 45 3.35 7.37 2.64
N ASN A 46 3.86 8.59 2.47
CA ASN A 46 3.83 9.33 1.20
C ASN A 46 5.13 9.23 0.38
N LEU A 47 6.16 8.56 0.91
CA LEU A 47 7.49 8.52 0.30
C LEU A 47 7.67 7.35 -0.67
N TYR A 48 7.08 6.19 -0.36
CA TYR A 48 7.21 4.98 -1.16
C TYR A 48 5.84 4.31 -1.31
N PRO A 49 5.52 3.78 -2.49
CA PRO A 49 4.32 2.98 -2.65
C PRO A 49 4.45 1.66 -1.89
N VAL A 50 3.31 1.10 -1.52
CA VAL A 50 3.16 -0.25 -0.98
C VAL A 50 2.80 -1.20 -2.11
N GLU A 51 3.31 -2.42 -2.03
CA GLU A 51 2.86 -3.53 -2.85
C GLU A 51 1.54 -4.05 -2.30
N LEU A 52 0.56 -4.24 -3.19
CA LEU A 52 -0.75 -4.80 -2.88
C LEU A 52 -0.93 -6.05 -3.74
N ALA A 53 -1.37 -7.14 -3.13
CA ALA A 53 -1.55 -8.39 -3.86
C ALA A 53 -2.79 -9.17 -3.42
N VAL A 54 -3.33 -9.91 -4.37
CA VAL A 54 -4.31 -10.97 -4.16
C VAL A 54 -3.66 -12.27 -4.63
N SER A 55 -3.65 -13.29 -3.79
CA SER A 55 -3.12 -14.62 -4.10
C SER A 55 -4.12 -15.71 -3.74
N LYS A 56 -3.98 -16.87 -4.37
CA LYS A 56 -4.64 -18.11 -3.91
C LYS A 56 -3.87 -18.69 -2.74
N GLY A 57 -4.49 -19.57 -1.96
CA GLY A 57 -3.86 -20.23 -0.80
C GLY A 57 -2.66 -21.12 -1.14
N ASP A 58 -2.39 -21.38 -2.42
CA ASP A 58 -1.16 -22.01 -2.89
C ASP A 58 -0.01 -21.01 -3.16
N GLY A 59 -0.23 -19.73 -2.87
CA GLY A 59 0.71 -18.63 -3.11
C GLY A 59 0.70 -18.07 -4.54
N THR A 60 -0.13 -18.60 -5.43
CA THR A 60 -0.21 -18.10 -6.82
C THR A 60 -0.87 -16.72 -6.84
N TYR A 61 -0.16 -15.72 -7.35
CA TYR A 61 -0.71 -14.37 -7.53
C TYR A 61 -1.85 -14.36 -8.54
N VAL A 62 -2.97 -13.78 -8.13
CA VAL A 62 -4.12 -13.44 -8.98
C VAL A 62 -3.98 -12.01 -9.50
N SER A 63 -3.60 -11.09 -8.60
CA SER A 63 -3.37 -9.69 -8.92
C SER A 63 -2.24 -9.13 -8.07
N LYS A 64 -1.49 -8.18 -8.63
CA LYS A 64 -0.41 -7.47 -7.95
C LYS A 64 -0.31 -6.06 -8.48
N ARG A 65 -0.27 -5.07 -7.59
CA ARG A 65 -0.18 -3.65 -7.94
C ARG A 65 0.59 -2.87 -6.88
N GLU A 66 0.92 -1.63 -7.20
CA GLU A 66 1.53 -0.69 -6.25
C GLU A 66 0.57 0.48 -6.00
N ALA A 67 0.52 1.02 -4.79
CA ALA A 67 -0.27 2.21 -4.48
C ALA A 67 0.39 3.03 -3.36
N PHE A 68 0.12 4.33 -3.31
CA PHE A 68 0.46 5.11 -2.13
C PHE A 68 -0.68 4.96 -1.11
N ILE A 69 -0.36 4.77 0.16
CA ILE A 69 -1.37 4.77 1.24
C ILE A 69 -1.30 6.06 2.03
N HIS A 70 -1.42 7.20 1.35
CA HIS A 70 -1.51 8.49 1.99
C HIS A 70 -2.62 9.32 1.32
N PRO A 71 -3.62 9.81 2.08
CA PRO A 71 -4.62 10.71 1.51
C PRO A 71 -3.93 12.00 1.07
N ASP A 72 -4.12 12.42 -0.17
CA ASP A 72 -3.52 13.65 -0.67
C ASP A 72 -4.20 14.85 -0.01
N LYS A 73 -3.76 15.21 1.21
CA LYS A 73 -4.18 16.42 1.93
C LYS A 73 -3.59 17.67 1.27
N ARG A 74 -3.66 17.80 -0.07
CA ARG A 74 -3.34 19.05 -0.78
C ARG A 74 -4.34 20.11 -0.33
N ARG A 75 -4.04 20.74 0.81
CA ARG A 75 -4.37 22.14 1.06
C ARG A 75 -3.84 22.91 -0.14
N LYS A 76 -4.70 23.69 -0.77
CA LYS A 76 -4.44 24.44 -2.02
C LYS A 76 -3.26 25.43 -1.99
N ASN A 77 -2.42 25.49 -0.94
CA ASN A 77 -1.38 26.50 -0.80
C ASN A 77 -0.16 26.11 0.07
N THR A 78 0.14 24.83 0.32
CA THR A 78 1.42 24.48 0.97
C THR A 78 2.50 24.27 -0.11
N PRO A 79 3.57 25.07 -0.16
CA PRO A 79 4.69 24.79 -1.04
C PRO A 79 5.21 23.38 -0.75
N GLN A 80 5.25 22.52 -1.76
CA GLN A 80 5.92 21.24 -1.63
C GLN A 80 7.38 21.52 -1.24
N PRO A 81 7.94 20.87 -0.21
CA PRO A 81 9.38 20.89 -0.05
C PRO A 81 9.95 20.25 -1.32
N SER A 82 10.66 21.04 -2.12
CA SER A 82 11.38 20.56 -3.27
C SER A 82 12.52 19.66 -2.77
N TYR A 83 12.24 18.39 -2.52
CA TYR A 83 13.26 17.36 -2.38
C TYR A 83 13.83 17.02 -3.77
N ALA A 84 14.29 18.06 -4.45
CA ALA A 84 15.10 17.95 -5.65
C ALA A 84 16.56 17.75 -5.19
N HIS A 85 17.04 16.52 -5.36
CA HIS A 85 18.45 16.18 -5.61
C HIS A 85 19.53 16.43 -4.56
N THR A 86 19.22 16.63 -3.28
CA THR A 86 20.25 16.55 -2.23
C THR A 86 19.99 15.38 -1.28
N PRO A 87 20.94 14.43 -1.14
CA PRO A 87 20.89 13.52 0.00
C PRO A 87 21.01 14.37 1.28
N PRO A 88 20.37 13.97 2.39
CA PRO A 88 20.49 14.70 3.64
C PRO A 88 21.98 14.81 4.02
N PRO A 89 22.48 16.00 4.41
CA PRO A 89 23.81 16.13 4.95
C PRO A 89 23.76 15.68 6.42
N TYR A 90 23.56 14.39 6.63
CA TYR A 90 23.86 13.79 7.92
C TYR A 90 24.93 12.74 7.68
N GLY A 91 26.16 13.22 7.83
CA GLY A 91 27.32 12.39 7.97
C GLY A 91 27.18 11.45 9.17
N HIS A 92 27.91 10.34 9.03
CA HIS A 92 28.27 9.37 10.04
C HIS A 92 27.18 8.35 10.41
N ILE A 93 27.58 7.08 10.27
CA ILE A 93 26.90 5.86 10.70
C ILE A 93 25.97 5.25 9.63
N TYR A 94 26.55 4.54 8.66
CA TYR A 94 26.25 3.14 8.27
C TYR A 94 27.13 2.80 7.06
N GLY A 95 28.37 2.39 7.33
CA GLY A 95 29.37 1.99 6.33
C GLY A 95 29.20 0.56 5.80
N TRP A 96 27.97 0.03 5.72
CA TRP A 96 27.69 -1.33 5.25
C TRP A 96 26.27 -1.45 4.66
N LEU A 97 26.09 -1.10 3.39
CA LEU A 97 25.01 -1.65 2.56
C LEU A 97 25.60 -2.05 1.20
N PRO A 98 25.42 -3.31 0.75
CA PRO A 98 25.88 -3.76 -0.57
C PRO A 98 25.11 -3.06 -1.70
N ASP A 99 25.86 -2.74 -2.76
CA ASP A 99 25.49 -2.32 -4.11
C ASP A 99 23.99 -2.16 -4.43
N TRP A 100 23.63 -0.89 -4.66
CA TRP A 100 22.49 -0.44 -5.45
C TRP A 100 22.27 -1.33 -6.69
N PRO A 101 21.08 -1.94 -6.89
CA PRO A 101 20.76 -2.60 -8.14
C PRO A 101 20.75 -1.56 -9.28
N ARG A 102 21.81 -1.57 -10.08
CA ARG A 102 22.00 -0.78 -11.31
C ARG A 102 21.02 -1.24 -12.42
N GLY A 103 19.71 -1.13 -12.18
CA GLY A 103 18.72 -1.84 -13.00
C GLY A 103 17.33 -1.23 -13.19
N ARG A 104 16.98 -0.08 -12.61
CA ARG A 104 15.71 0.61 -12.95
C ARG A 104 15.96 2.05 -13.37
N ARG A 105 16.26 2.21 -14.66
CA ARG A 105 16.22 3.49 -15.37
C ARG A 105 14.79 3.69 -15.89
N HIS A 106 14.20 4.86 -15.60
CA HIS A 106 12.87 5.35 -16.05
C HIS A 106 11.65 4.63 -15.43
N LEU A 107 10.62 5.31 -14.89
CA LEU A 107 10.06 6.62 -15.24
C LEU A 107 10.28 7.68 -14.14
N MET A 108 11.15 8.65 -14.41
CA MET A 108 11.03 10.01 -13.87
C MET A 108 10.59 10.88 -15.04
N THR A 109 9.28 11.02 -15.25
CA THR A 109 8.78 12.13 -16.06
C THR A 109 8.74 13.35 -15.15
N SER A 110 9.67 14.27 -15.42
CA SER A 110 9.65 15.65 -14.95
C SER A 110 8.37 16.32 -15.48
N SER A 111 7.29 16.13 -14.75
CA SER A 111 6.06 16.92 -14.80
C SER A 111 5.36 16.67 -13.48
N GLU A 112 4.93 17.71 -12.79
CA GLU A 112 4.19 17.69 -11.52
C GLU A 112 2.80 17.03 -11.65
N GLN A 113 2.70 15.88 -12.31
CA GLN A 113 1.47 15.13 -12.38
C GLN A 113 1.34 14.32 -11.08
N PRO A 114 0.23 14.49 -10.34
CA PRO A 114 -0.07 13.59 -9.24
C PRO A 114 0.01 12.13 -9.75
N PRO A 115 0.43 11.15 -8.91
CA PRO A 115 0.31 9.75 -9.27
C PRO A 115 -1.10 9.50 -9.82
N PRO A 116 -1.22 8.77 -10.94
CA PRO A 116 -2.50 8.59 -11.62
C PRO A 116 -3.54 8.07 -10.62
N SER A 117 -4.79 8.49 -10.81
CA SER A 117 -5.87 8.31 -9.83
C SER A 117 -6.09 6.87 -9.37
N ASN A 118 -5.74 5.89 -10.20
CA ASN A 118 -5.80 4.46 -9.90
C ASN A 118 -4.77 3.97 -8.87
N LEU A 119 -3.71 4.75 -8.61
CA LEU A 119 -2.70 4.46 -7.58
C LEU A 119 -2.98 5.15 -6.25
N ARG A 120 -4.11 5.88 -6.16
CA ARG A 120 -4.50 6.64 -5.00
C ARG A 120 -5.63 5.93 -4.26
N PRO A 121 -5.61 5.94 -2.92
CA PRO A 121 -6.73 5.49 -2.12
C PRO A 121 -7.93 6.42 -2.34
N ARG A 122 -9.13 5.86 -2.22
CA ARG A 122 -10.36 6.63 -2.22
C ARG A 122 -10.67 7.05 -0.78
N GLU A 123 -10.87 8.33 -0.53
CA GLU A 123 -11.35 8.79 0.78
C GLU A 123 -12.82 8.37 0.95
N GLY A 124 -13.10 7.69 2.07
CA GLY A 124 -14.43 7.29 2.47
C GLY A 124 -15.07 8.36 3.34
N GLY A 125 -15.78 9.31 2.74
CA GLY A 125 -16.59 10.30 3.48
C GLY A 125 -15.81 11.23 4.45
N ASP A 126 -16.56 11.94 5.31
CA ASP A 126 -16.03 12.95 6.23
C ASP A 126 -15.38 12.36 7.51
N ASP A 127 -15.35 11.03 7.65
CA ASP A 127 -14.91 10.35 8.87
C ASP A 127 -13.41 10.01 8.89
N GLY A 128 -12.70 10.27 7.78
CA GLY A 128 -11.26 10.12 7.65
C GLY A 128 -10.78 8.69 7.38
N TRP A 129 -11.67 7.75 7.09
CA TRP A 129 -11.28 6.45 6.56
C TRP A 129 -10.96 6.52 5.07
N MET A 130 -10.11 5.60 4.61
CA MET A 130 -9.70 5.49 3.22
C MET A 130 -9.80 4.03 2.76
N GLU A 131 -10.31 3.85 1.55
CA GLU A 131 -10.41 2.59 0.85
C GLU A 131 -9.21 2.44 -0.08
N VAL A 132 -8.41 1.41 0.16
CA VAL A 132 -7.26 1.03 -0.67
C VAL A 132 -7.64 -0.26 -1.39
N GLU A 133 -8.00 -0.14 -2.66
CA GLU A 133 -8.26 -1.31 -3.50
C GLU A 133 -6.98 -2.15 -3.62
N ILE A 134 -7.12 -3.45 -3.40
CA ILE A 134 -6.03 -4.43 -3.44
C ILE A 134 -6.00 -5.09 -4.82
N GLY A 135 -7.19 -5.44 -5.32
CA GLY A 135 -7.40 -6.02 -6.63
C GLY A 135 -8.71 -6.79 -6.69
N GLU A 136 -8.96 -7.39 -7.85
CA GLU A 136 -10.14 -8.21 -8.13
C GLU A 136 -9.77 -9.68 -8.22
N PHE A 137 -10.70 -10.55 -7.82
CA PHE A 137 -10.58 -12.00 -7.99
C PHE A 137 -11.93 -12.63 -8.28
N TYR A 138 -11.89 -13.80 -8.90
CA TYR A 138 -13.08 -14.57 -9.24
C TYR A 138 -13.17 -15.83 -8.38
N THR A 139 -14.36 -16.09 -7.85
CA THR A 139 -14.65 -17.31 -7.08
C THR A 139 -15.16 -18.41 -8.01
N ASN A 140 -14.54 -19.58 -7.96
CA ASN A 140 -15.04 -20.76 -8.68
C ASN A 140 -15.99 -21.55 -7.78
N GLY A 141 -17.07 -22.12 -8.34
CA GLY A 141 -18.00 -22.98 -7.59
C GLY A 141 -17.76 -24.49 -7.74
N GLY A 142 -16.55 -24.92 -8.14
CA GLY A 142 -16.21 -26.34 -8.33
C GLY A 142 -15.74 -27.04 -7.04
N GLU A 143 -15.50 -28.36 -7.09
CA GLU A 143 -15.07 -29.21 -5.95
C GLU A 143 -13.75 -28.77 -5.29
N ASP A 144 -12.88 -28.04 -6.01
CA ASP A 144 -11.68 -27.39 -5.47
C ASP A 144 -11.99 -26.07 -4.72
N GLY A 145 -13.27 -25.74 -4.54
CA GLY A 145 -13.79 -24.47 -3.99
C GLY A 145 -13.43 -24.20 -2.53
N GLY A 146 -12.73 -25.12 -1.86
CA GLY A 146 -12.20 -24.99 -0.50
C GLY A 146 -10.96 -24.10 -0.36
N GLY A 147 -10.43 -23.55 -1.45
CA GLY A 147 -9.22 -22.72 -1.43
C GLY A 147 -9.39 -21.41 -0.66
N GLU A 148 -8.31 -20.97 0.00
CA GLU A 148 -8.23 -19.63 0.59
C GLU A 148 -7.83 -18.61 -0.48
N VAL A 149 -8.35 -17.39 -0.34
CA VAL A 149 -7.86 -16.22 -1.07
C VAL A 149 -7.17 -15.33 -0.05
N GLU A 150 -5.92 -15.01 -0.33
CA GLU A 150 -5.08 -14.17 0.50
C GLU A 150 -4.95 -12.78 -0.09
N PHE A 151 -4.82 -11.80 0.79
CA PHE A 151 -4.64 -10.39 0.47
C PHE A 151 -3.46 -9.87 1.26
N SER A 152 -2.60 -9.08 0.62
CA SER A 152 -1.46 -8.47 1.31
C SER A 152 -1.24 -7.01 0.93
N LEU A 153 -0.74 -6.27 1.92
CA LEU A 153 -0.12 -4.96 1.77
C LEU A 153 1.29 -5.07 2.34
N LEU A 154 2.29 -4.81 1.51
CA LEU A 154 3.70 -4.97 1.85
C LEU A 154 4.48 -3.70 1.52
N GLU A 155 5.19 -3.18 2.51
CA GLU A 155 6.19 -2.15 2.29
C GLU A 155 7.53 -2.74 1.90
N VAL A 156 8.01 -2.37 0.71
CA VAL A 156 9.29 -2.82 0.18
C VAL A 156 10.45 -1.87 0.50
N ASN A 157 10.19 -0.72 1.14
CA ASN A 157 11.19 0.31 1.43
C ASN A 157 11.19 0.75 2.92
N GLY A 158 12.39 0.78 3.52
CA GLY A 158 12.62 0.98 4.96
C GLY A 158 12.66 2.44 5.42
N VAL A 159 11.51 3.10 5.45
CA VAL A 159 11.34 4.39 6.16
C VAL A 159 10.53 4.16 7.43
N VAL A 160 10.85 4.89 8.50
CA VAL A 160 10.09 4.88 9.74
C VAL A 160 8.68 5.43 9.52
N LYS A 161 7.67 4.67 9.96
CA LYS A 161 6.25 5.00 9.79
C LYS A 161 5.47 4.88 11.08
N LYS A 162 4.44 5.72 11.20
CA LYS A 162 3.56 5.77 12.37
C LYS A 162 2.21 6.40 12.05
N GLY A 163 1.22 6.15 12.90
CA GLY A 163 -0.09 6.77 12.90
C GLY A 163 -1.03 6.26 11.80
N LEU A 164 -0.96 4.97 11.49
CA LEU A 164 -1.97 4.24 10.70
C LEU A 164 -2.89 3.46 11.62
#